data_AF-A0A3M1QBI4-F1
#
_entry.id   AF-A0A3M1QBI4-F1
#
_cell.length_a   1.000
_cell.length_b   1.000
_cell.length_c   1.000
_cell.angle_alpha   90.00
_cell.angle_beta   90.00
_cell.angle_gamma   90.00
#
_symmetry.space_group_name_H-M   'P 1'
#
loop_
_entity.id
_entity.type
_entity.pdbx_description
1 polymer ?
#
loop_
_entity_poly.entity_id
_entity_poly.type
_entity_poly.pdbx_seq_one_letter_code
_entity_poly.pdbx_strand_id
1 'polypeptide(L)'
;MPIELLLGDEAVALGALHAGIGGAFSYPGTPATEIFEFAALRAADRDDVSALWSANEKVAYEEALGMSYAGRRALVSMKHVGLNVAADPFMSSALTGVNGGMVLAVADDPGMHSSQNEQDSRYLAEFAQLPVIEPASQQECYDMTIAAFDLSERVKLPVMVRLVTRLAHSRANVRVRENAACESRRISERPDWRDWTLLPPNARRRYRRLLDLQKALREHAEHSPLNSLALRGPRGILAGGLGFNYVRESLGDDHDYSLLRIGAYPIPAGLVRRLVDHCDEITIIEEGYPFIEDRLLGLLGVPGKTIRGKRSGDLPPSGELTPDIVACALGVERAHHAEATEPVAARPPQLCAGCPHADAFAAIVAATEQYPNRALFGDIGCYTLGALPPYNGIHSCVDMGASIAMAHGAAQAGAHPVLAIIGDSTFAHSGMTALLDAVRV
;
A
#
# COMPACT_ATOMS: atom_id res chain seq x y z
N MET A 1 21.14 -13.80 19.26
CA MET A 1 20.78 -13.28 17.92
C MET A 1 22.02 -13.28 17.06
N PRO A 2 22.07 -14.08 15.98
CA PRO A 2 23.17 -14.08 15.01
C PRO A 2 23.29 -12.72 14.31
N ILE A 3 24.48 -12.46 13.78
CA ILE A 3 24.79 -11.24 13.03
C ILE A 3 25.10 -11.64 11.59
N GLU A 4 24.43 -11.01 10.64
CA GLU A 4 24.69 -11.15 9.20
C GLU A 4 25.13 -9.81 8.61
N LEU A 5 26.04 -9.83 7.64
CA LEU A 5 26.44 -8.63 6.89
C LEU A 5 25.54 -8.50 5.67
N LEU A 6 24.60 -7.56 5.70
CA LEU A 6 23.53 -7.43 4.70
C LEU A 6 23.51 -6.04 4.06
N LEU A 7 23.13 -5.99 2.79
CA LEU A 7 22.64 -4.78 2.12
C LEU A 7 21.31 -4.32 2.74
N GLY A 8 20.90 -3.08 2.49
CA GLY A 8 19.56 -2.61 2.87
C GLY A 8 18.46 -3.45 2.23
N ASP A 9 18.65 -3.78 0.95
CA ASP A 9 17.73 -4.63 0.19
C ASP A 9 17.63 -6.06 0.74
N GLU A 10 18.80 -6.66 0.99
CA GLU A 10 18.90 -8.01 1.58
C GLU A 10 18.26 -8.03 2.99
N ALA A 11 18.39 -6.95 3.76
CA ALA A 11 17.78 -6.82 5.07
C ALA A 11 16.24 -6.73 5.01
N VAL A 12 15.68 -6.00 4.03
CA VAL A 12 14.22 -6.00 3.76
C VAL A 12 13.74 -7.40 3.39
N ALA A 13 14.43 -8.05 2.44
CA ALA A 13 14.10 -9.39 1.99
C ALA A 13 14.11 -10.41 3.14
N LEU A 14 15.17 -10.39 3.96
CA LEU A 14 15.27 -11.26 5.14
C LEU A 14 14.20 -10.93 6.18
N GLY A 15 13.90 -9.65 6.40
CA GLY A 15 12.84 -9.20 7.28
C GLY A 15 11.48 -9.76 6.84
N ALA A 16 11.19 -9.74 5.54
CA ALA A 16 9.97 -10.30 4.97
C ALA A 16 9.89 -11.82 5.13
N LEU A 17 10.98 -12.55 4.84
CA LEU A 17 11.05 -13.99 5.06
C LEU A 17 10.83 -14.36 6.54
N HIS A 18 11.44 -13.60 7.44
CA HIS A 18 11.31 -13.78 8.90
C HIS A 18 9.93 -13.31 9.42
N ALA A 19 9.21 -12.51 8.64
CA ALA A 19 7.80 -12.19 8.86
C ALA A 19 6.85 -13.29 8.33
N GLY A 20 7.34 -14.35 7.69
CA GLY A 20 6.51 -15.46 7.21
C GLY A 20 5.69 -15.12 5.97
N ILE A 21 6.29 -14.42 4.99
CA ILE A 21 5.68 -14.29 3.65
C ILE A 21 5.37 -15.65 3.04
N GLY A 22 4.29 -15.74 2.27
CA GLY A 22 4.01 -16.85 1.37
C GLY A 22 4.57 -16.63 -0.03
N GLY A 23 5.06 -15.42 -0.32
CA GLY A 23 5.67 -15.12 -1.60
C GLY A 23 6.20 -13.72 -1.75
N ALA A 24 7.07 -13.58 -2.75
CA ALA A 24 7.75 -12.38 -3.16
C ALA A 24 7.60 -12.22 -4.68
N PHE A 25 7.16 -11.05 -5.12
CA PHE A 25 6.92 -10.75 -6.52
C PHE A 25 7.62 -9.44 -6.91
N SER A 26 8.19 -9.39 -8.11
CA SER A 26 8.97 -8.23 -8.53
C SER A 26 9.13 -8.21 -10.05
N TYR A 27 9.56 -7.06 -10.56
CA TYR A 27 10.12 -6.93 -11.91
C TYR A 27 11.51 -6.28 -11.80
N PRO A 28 12.53 -6.72 -12.57
CA PRO A 28 13.90 -6.25 -12.37
C PRO A 28 14.03 -4.73 -12.52
N GLY A 29 14.65 -4.07 -11.52
CA GLY A 29 14.81 -2.63 -11.50
C GLY A 29 15.64 -2.13 -10.32
N THR A 30 16.90 -1.76 -10.59
CA THR A 30 17.81 -1.13 -9.62
C THR A 30 17.25 0.23 -9.18
N PRO A 31 17.27 0.57 -7.87
CA PRO A 31 18.02 -0.06 -6.78
C PRO A 31 17.16 -0.98 -5.88
N ALA A 32 16.23 -1.77 -6.45
CA ALA A 32 15.39 -2.69 -5.69
C ALA A 32 15.55 -4.17 -6.10
N THR A 33 16.36 -4.47 -7.12
CA THR A 33 16.48 -5.81 -7.71
C THR A 33 16.90 -6.85 -6.67
N GLU A 34 17.87 -6.49 -5.84
CA GLU A 34 18.50 -7.34 -4.84
C GLU A 34 17.51 -7.78 -3.74
N ILE A 35 16.43 -7.04 -3.51
CA ILE A 35 15.36 -7.43 -2.57
C ILE A 35 14.76 -8.76 -3.03
N PHE A 36 14.38 -8.85 -4.30
CA PHE A 36 13.80 -10.06 -4.84
C PHE A 36 14.83 -11.18 -4.98
N GLU A 37 16.00 -10.88 -5.56
CA GLU A 37 17.04 -11.90 -5.78
C GLU A 37 17.44 -12.59 -4.47
N PHE A 38 17.60 -11.81 -3.40
CA PHE A 38 17.93 -12.35 -2.09
C PHE A 38 16.76 -13.14 -1.48
N ALA A 39 15.52 -12.67 -1.62
CA ALA A 39 14.34 -13.39 -1.17
C ALA A 39 14.21 -14.75 -1.88
N ALA A 40 14.36 -14.77 -3.20
CA ALA A 40 14.32 -15.97 -4.03
C ALA A 40 15.45 -16.94 -3.67
N LEU A 41 16.68 -16.44 -3.52
CA LEU A 41 17.83 -17.26 -3.12
C LEU A 41 17.61 -17.93 -1.76
N ARG A 42 17.12 -17.19 -0.77
CA ARG A 42 16.87 -17.70 0.59
C ARG A 42 15.61 -18.59 0.68
N ALA A 43 14.72 -18.50 -0.31
CA ALA A 43 13.52 -19.31 -0.43
C ALA A 43 13.68 -20.51 -1.38
N ALA A 44 14.85 -20.71 -2.01
CA ALA A 44 15.03 -21.73 -3.04
C ALA A 44 14.69 -23.17 -2.59
N ASP A 45 14.94 -23.49 -1.31
CA ASP A 45 14.63 -24.79 -0.72
C ASP A 45 13.32 -24.78 0.11
N ARG A 46 12.48 -23.76 -0.06
CA ARG A 46 11.23 -23.56 0.70
C ARG A 46 10.00 -23.75 -0.20
N ASP A 47 9.32 -24.87 -0.02
CA ASP A 47 8.03 -25.13 -0.70
C ASP A 47 6.90 -24.19 -0.22
N ASP A 48 7.10 -23.51 0.91
CA ASP A 48 6.13 -22.59 1.49
C ASP A 48 6.28 -21.13 1.01
N VAL A 49 7.23 -20.81 0.12
CA VAL A 49 7.39 -19.43 -0.38
C VAL A 49 7.50 -19.43 -1.90
N SER A 50 6.56 -18.77 -2.59
CA SER A 50 6.64 -18.55 -4.03
C SER A 50 7.40 -17.26 -4.34
N ALA A 51 8.55 -17.35 -4.99
CA ALA A 51 9.35 -16.20 -5.39
C ALA A 51 9.49 -16.16 -6.91
N LEU A 52 8.78 -15.25 -7.57
CA LEU A 52 8.68 -15.20 -9.03
C LEU A 52 8.98 -13.80 -9.59
N TRP A 53 9.75 -13.76 -10.67
CA TRP A 53 9.87 -12.57 -11.51
C TRP A 53 8.62 -12.48 -12.38
N SER A 54 7.92 -11.35 -12.29
CA SER A 54 6.72 -11.06 -13.06
C SER A 54 7.10 -10.37 -14.38
N ALA A 55 6.12 -10.17 -15.28
CA ALA A 55 6.29 -9.58 -16.59
C ALA A 55 6.48 -8.06 -16.53
N ASN A 56 5.92 -7.41 -15.51
CA ASN A 56 6.10 -6.00 -15.18
C ASN A 56 5.64 -5.74 -13.73
N GLU A 57 5.83 -4.51 -13.25
CA GLU A 57 5.52 -4.10 -11.88
C GLU A 57 4.02 -4.13 -11.55
N LYS A 58 3.15 -3.88 -12.54
CA LYS A 58 1.70 -3.98 -12.36
C LYS A 58 1.30 -5.41 -12.03
N VAL A 59 1.77 -6.36 -12.84
CA VAL A 59 1.51 -7.80 -12.63
C VAL A 59 2.10 -8.27 -11.30
N ALA A 60 3.33 -7.86 -10.96
CA ALA A 60 3.95 -8.20 -9.67
C ALA A 60 3.11 -7.73 -8.46
N TYR A 61 2.56 -6.51 -8.55
CA TYR A 61 1.71 -5.98 -7.49
C TYR A 61 0.40 -6.77 -7.36
N GLU A 62 -0.22 -7.12 -8.49
CA GLU A 62 -1.47 -7.89 -8.52
C GLU A 62 -1.30 -9.33 -8.05
N GLU A 63 -0.18 -9.97 -8.36
CA GLU A 63 0.17 -11.29 -7.83
C GLU A 63 0.32 -11.26 -6.31
N ALA A 64 1.04 -10.25 -5.79
CA ALA A 64 1.14 -10.03 -4.35
C ALA A 64 -0.23 -9.78 -3.70
N LEU A 65 -1.10 -9.02 -4.38
CA LEU A 65 -2.47 -8.76 -3.92
C LEU A 65 -3.36 -10.01 -4.00
N GLY A 66 -3.17 -10.88 -5.00
CA GLY A 66 -3.82 -12.18 -5.13
C GLY A 66 -3.40 -13.17 -4.05
N MET A 67 -2.11 -13.18 -3.70
CA MET A 67 -1.59 -13.92 -2.56
C MET A 67 -2.16 -13.40 -1.24
N SER A 68 -2.23 -12.07 -1.08
CA SER A 68 -2.88 -11.43 0.05
C SER A 68 -4.35 -11.82 0.14
N TYR A 69 -5.08 -11.82 -0.98
CA TYR A 69 -6.50 -12.23 -1.03
C TYR A 69 -6.69 -13.64 -0.47
N ALA A 70 -5.79 -14.58 -0.79
CA ALA A 70 -5.80 -15.94 -0.24
C ALA A 70 -5.39 -16.03 1.24
N GLY A 71 -5.03 -14.91 1.87
CA GLY A 71 -4.73 -14.81 3.31
C GLY A 71 -3.27 -14.93 3.67
N ARG A 72 -2.36 -15.04 2.69
CA ARG A 72 -0.92 -15.18 2.92
C ARG A 72 -0.22 -13.83 2.85
N ARG A 73 0.86 -13.67 3.61
CA ARG A 73 1.67 -12.45 3.57
C ARG A 73 2.41 -12.36 2.23
N ALA A 74 2.48 -11.19 1.62
CA ALA A 74 3.17 -11.00 0.34
C ALA A 74 4.10 -9.80 0.37
N LEU A 75 5.31 -9.98 -0.18
CA LEU A 75 6.23 -8.90 -0.48
C LEU A 75 6.13 -8.57 -1.98
N VAL A 76 6.02 -7.29 -2.30
CA VAL A 76 6.27 -6.80 -3.66
C VAL A 76 7.37 -5.74 -3.60
N SER A 77 8.34 -5.81 -4.50
CA SER A 77 9.46 -4.86 -4.55
C SER A 77 9.57 -4.22 -5.93
N MET A 78 9.92 -2.93 -5.96
CA MET A 78 10.21 -2.19 -7.19
C MET A 78 10.94 -0.89 -6.86
N LYS A 79 11.49 -0.22 -7.87
CA LYS A 79 11.93 1.17 -7.73
C LYS A 79 10.76 2.15 -7.89
N HIS A 80 10.95 3.40 -7.47
CA HIS A 80 9.96 4.48 -7.62
C HIS A 80 9.34 4.60 -9.02
N VAL A 81 10.10 4.48 -10.12
CA VAL A 81 9.52 4.51 -11.48
C VAL A 81 8.58 3.33 -11.72
N GLY A 82 8.92 2.15 -11.21
CA GLY A 82 8.09 0.95 -11.30
C GLY A 82 6.77 1.09 -10.55
N LEU A 83 6.75 1.87 -9.47
CA LEU A 83 5.49 2.19 -8.77
C LEU A 83 4.52 2.99 -9.64
N ASN A 84 5.00 3.77 -10.63
CA ASN A 84 4.12 4.42 -11.60
C ASN A 84 3.44 3.39 -12.51
N VAL A 85 4.16 2.33 -12.90
CA VAL A 85 3.61 1.23 -13.70
C VAL A 85 2.56 0.46 -12.87
N ALA A 86 2.81 0.29 -11.57
CA ALA A 86 1.90 -0.35 -10.64
C ALA A 86 0.85 0.60 -10.00
N ALA A 87 0.72 1.84 -10.48
CA ALA A 87 -0.09 2.85 -9.79
C ALA A 87 -1.58 2.48 -9.69
N ASP A 88 -2.13 1.82 -10.71
CA ASP A 88 -3.53 1.41 -10.74
C ASP A 88 -3.88 0.39 -9.64
N PRO A 89 -3.21 -0.79 -9.55
CA PRO A 89 -3.46 -1.71 -8.45
C PRO A 89 -3.00 -1.14 -7.09
N PHE A 90 -1.97 -0.29 -7.05
CA PHE A 90 -1.55 0.40 -5.83
C PHE A 90 -2.67 1.29 -5.26
N MET A 91 -3.29 2.15 -6.09
CA MET A 91 -4.40 3.00 -5.68
C MET A 91 -5.65 2.19 -5.32
N SER A 92 -5.96 1.15 -6.11
CA SER A 92 -7.13 0.31 -5.90
C SER A 92 -7.02 -0.53 -4.63
N SER A 93 -5.81 -0.98 -4.27
CA SER A 93 -5.56 -1.76 -3.05
C SER A 93 -5.76 -0.97 -1.76
N ALA A 94 -5.66 0.37 -1.79
CA ALA A 94 -6.05 1.21 -0.65
C ALA A 94 -7.55 1.10 -0.35
N LEU A 95 -8.37 0.78 -1.36
CA LEU A 95 -9.80 0.54 -1.20
C LEU A 95 -10.08 -0.92 -0.87
N THR A 96 -9.60 -1.89 -1.67
CA THR A 96 -9.84 -3.32 -1.38
C THR A 96 -9.26 -3.73 -0.04
N GLY A 97 -8.17 -3.07 0.37
CA GLY A 97 -7.36 -3.46 1.51
C GLY A 97 -6.64 -4.78 1.23
N VAL A 98 -6.22 -5.41 2.32
CA VAL A 98 -5.48 -6.68 2.28
C VAL A 98 -6.14 -7.69 3.20
N ASN A 99 -6.00 -8.98 2.87
CA ASN A 99 -6.52 -10.06 3.72
C ASN A 99 -5.37 -10.68 4.55
N GLY A 100 -4.33 -11.19 3.87
CA GLY A 100 -2.98 -11.38 4.42
C GLY A 100 -2.14 -10.11 4.31
N GLY A 101 -1.19 -9.88 5.23
CA GLY A 101 -0.38 -8.64 5.23
C GLY A 101 0.40 -8.45 3.93
N MET A 102 0.41 -7.23 3.38
CA MET A 102 1.12 -6.90 2.15
C MET A 102 2.08 -5.74 2.39
N VAL A 103 3.34 -5.94 2.04
CA VAL A 103 4.36 -4.90 2.08
C VAL A 103 4.85 -4.61 0.67
N LEU A 104 4.81 -3.33 0.30
CA LEU A 104 5.44 -2.80 -0.90
C LEU A 104 6.78 -2.17 -0.51
N ALA A 105 7.89 -2.78 -0.91
CA ALA A 105 9.21 -2.17 -0.79
C ALA A 105 9.50 -1.30 -2.01
N VAL A 106 9.72 0.00 -1.80
CA VAL A 106 10.02 0.95 -2.88
C VAL A 106 11.40 1.54 -2.65
N ALA A 107 12.29 1.37 -3.61
CA ALA A 107 13.59 2.04 -3.61
C ALA A 107 13.52 3.33 -4.47
N ASP A 108 13.59 4.48 -3.80
CA ASP A 108 13.78 5.78 -4.44
C ASP A 108 15.25 5.94 -4.83
N ASP A 109 15.52 6.71 -5.88
CA ASP A 109 16.88 6.92 -6.39
C ASP A 109 17.30 8.39 -6.37
N PRO A 110 17.55 8.98 -5.17
CA PRO A 110 18.03 10.34 -5.09
C PRO A 110 19.30 10.54 -5.90
N GLY A 111 19.33 11.60 -6.72
CA GLY A 111 20.42 11.85 -7.66
C GLY A 111 20.46 10.92 -8.88
N MET A 112 19.44 10.07 -9.08
CA MET A 112 19.23 9.30 -10.32
C MET A 112 20.41 8.43 -10.74
N HIS A 113 20.99 7.66 -9.81
CA HIS A 113 22.16 6.83 -10.11
C HIS A 113 21.89 5.75 -11.16
N SER A 114 20.64 5.29 -11.26
CA SER A 114 20.20 4.19 -12.13
C SER A 114 18.82 4.42 -12.76
N SER A 115 18.26 5.62 -12.59
CA SER A 115 16.89 5.97 -12.98
C SER A 115 16.85 7.16 -13.93
N GLN A 116 15.79 7.24 -14.73
CA GLN A 116 15.61 8.29 -15.74
C GLN A 116 15.12 9.62 -15.15
N ASN A 117 14.55 9.57 -13.94
CA ASN A 117 14.11 10.73 -13.17
C ASN A 117 14.21 10.43 -11.67
N GLU A 118 14.13 11.48 -10.86
CA GLU A 118 14.05 11.41 -9.41
C GLU A 118 12.60 11.59 -8.99
N GLN A 119 12.11 10.74 -8.10
CA GLN A 119 10.76 10.83 -7.54
C GLN A 119 10.80 10.49 -6.07
N ASP A 120 9.80 11.00 -5.35
CA ASP A 120 9.63 10.74 -3.93
C ASP A 120 8.35 9.94 -3.69
N SER A 121 8.50 8.66 -3.36
CA SER A 121 7.38 7.74 -3.19
C SER A 121 6.46 8.09 -2.02
N ARG A 122 6.89 8.97 -1.10
CA ARG A 122 6.04 9.49 -0.01
C ARG A 122 4.82 10.24 -0.55
N TYR A 123 4.96 10.96 -1.66
CA TYR A 123 3.84 11.66 -2.30
C TYR A 123 2.83 10.68 -2.92
N LEU A 124 3.29 9.60 -3.54
CA LEU A 124 2.41 8.55 -4.06
C LEU A 124 1.65 7.84 -2.93
N ALA A 125 2.34 7.52 -1.83
CA ALA A 125 1.70 6.93 -0.66
C ALA A 125 0.70 7.87 0.01
N GLU A 126 1.01 9.16 0.13
CA GLU A 126 0.07 10.15 0.65
C GLU A 126 -1.15 10.30 -0.26
N PHE A 127 -0.94 10.31 -1.59
CA PHE A 127 -2.01 10.34 -2.58
C PHE A 127 -2.93 9.11 -2.47
N ALA A 128 -2.37 7.93 -2.25
CA ALA A 128 -3.10 6.69 -1.98
C ALA A 128 -3.68 6.60 -0.56
N GLN A 129 -3.29 7.51 0.34
CA GLN A 129 -3.60 7.50 1.78
C GLN A 129 -3.13 6.23 2.51
N LEU A 130 -1.99 5.68 2.08
CA LEU A 130 -1.36 4.50 2.65
C LEU A 130 -0.23 4.87 3.63
N PRO A 131 -0.04 4.08 4.71
CA PRO A 131 1.07 4.29 5.63
C PRO A 131 2.42 3.97 4.98
N VAL A 132 3.44 4.73 5.37
CA VAL A 132 4.83 4.51 4.97
C VAL A 132 5.70 4.30 6.19
N ILE A 133 6.64 3.38 6.09
CA ILE A 133 7.73 3.16 7.03
C ILE A 133 9.03 3.48 6.30
N GLU A 134 9.90 4.25 6.96
CA GLU A 134 11.13 4.76 6.37
C GLU A 134 12.33 4.46 7.30
N PRO A 135 13.06 3.37 7.03
CA PRO A 135 14.25 3.01 7.78
C PRO A 135 15.41 3.98 7.54
N ALA A 136 16.32 4.09 8.52
CA ALA A 136 17.56 4.84 8.40
C ALA A 136 18.80 3.94 8.36
N SER A 137 18.67 2.62 8.60
CA SER A 137 19.79 1.68 8.64
C SER A 137 19.35 0.27 8.22
N GLN A 138 20.30 -0.60 7.90
CA GLN A 138 20.05 -2.00 7.54
C GLN A 138 19.37 -2.77 8.68
N GLN A 139 19.73 -2.49 9.93
CA GLN A 139 19.06 -3.09 11.09
C GLN A 139 17.56 -2.75 11.09
N GLU A 140 17.23 -1.51 10.76
CA GLU A 140 15.84 -1.07 10.70
C GLU A 140 15.14 -1.53 9.43
N CYS A 141 15.83 -1.65 8.29
CA CYS A 141 15.28 -2.32 7.12
C CYS A 141 14.75 -3.71 7.49
N TYR A 142 15.52 -4.47 8.27
CA TYR A 142 15.11 -5.77 8.79
C TYR A 142 13.94 -5.66 9.79
N ASP A 143 14.12 -4.91 10.89
CA ASP A 143 13.14 -4.86 11.99
C ASP A 143 11.82 -4.19 11.57
N MET A 144 11.91 -3.10 10.82
CA MET A 144 10.74 -2.32 10.41
C MET A 144 9.96 -2.98 9.27
N THR A 145 10.58 -3.82 8.42
CA THR A 145 9.83 -4.64 7.45
C THR A 145 8.93 -5.65 8.15
N ILE A 146 9.39 -6.25 9.24
CA ILE A 146 8.56 -7.14 10.06
C ILE A 146 7.40 -6.35 10.69
N ALA A 147 7.69 -5.18 11.25
CA ALA A 147 6.67 -4.29 11.80
C ALA A 147 5.66 -3.81 10.75
N ALA A 148 6.09 -3.64 9.49
CA ALA A 148 5.25 -3.26 8.36
C ALA A 148 4.19 -4.33 8.06
N PHE A 149 4.55 -5.62 8.07
CA PHE A 149 3.58 -6.71 7.92
C PHE A 149 2.57 -6.72 9.06
N ASP A 150 3.02 -6.53 10.30
CA ASP A 150 2.11 -6.50 11.44
C ASP A 150 1.18 -5.27 11.38
N LEU A 151 1.68 -4.12 10.94
CA LEU A 151 0.86 -2.93 10.70
C LEU A 151 -0.17 -3.19 9.60
N SER A 152 0.26 -3.74 8.47
CA SER A 152 -0.58 -4.04 7.31
C SER A 152 -1.78 -4.89 7.71
N GLU A 153 -1.57 -5.91 8.52
CA GLU A 153 -2.63 -6.79 9.00
C GLU A 153 -3.56 -6.13 10.02
N ARG A 154 -3.04 -5.27 10.90
CA ARG A 154 -3.83 -4.54 11.89
C ARG A 154 -4.77 -3.53 11.21
N VAL A 155 -4.29 -2.78 10.23
CA VAL A 155 -5.09 -1.74 9.55
C VAL A 155 -5.81 -2.26 8.30
N LYS A 156 -5.46 -3.48 7.85
CA LYS A 156 -5.94 -4.11 6.62
C LYS A 156 -5.74 -3.19 5.41
N LEU A 157 -4.53 -2.64 5.29
CA LEU A 157 -4.03 -1.84 4.17
C LEU A 157 -2.63 -2.32 3.78
N PRO A 158 -2.20 -2.17 2.52
CA PRO A 158 -0.79 -2.28 2.17
C PRO A 158 0.04 -1.28 2.98
N VAL A 159 1.28 -1.65 3.32
CA VAL A 159 2.24 -0.74 3.94
C VAL A 159 3.44 -0.59 3.02
N MET A 160 3.84 0.64 2.75
CA MET A 160 5.05 0.92 1.98
C MET A 160 6.25 0.93 2.91
N VAL A 161 7.32 0.23 2.55
CA VAL A 161 8.66 0.41 3.13
C VAL A 161 9.50 1.15 2.10
N ARG A 162 9.85 2.40 2.40
CA ARG A 162 10.64 3.24 1.51
C ARG A 162 12.13 3.09 1.81
N LEU A 163 12.94 2.89 0.77
CA LEU A 163 14.39 2.96 0.81
C LEU A 163 14.89 4.04 -0.14
N VAL A 164 16.17 4.41 0.01
CA VAL A 164 16.92 5.24 -0.94
C VAL A 164 18.19 4.49 -1.38
N THR A 165 18.72 4.77 -2.57
CA THR A 165 19.86 4.05 -3.19
C THR A 165 21.03 3.80 -2.24
N ARG A 166 21.45 4.80 -1.44
CA ARG A 166 22.56 4.62 -0.49
C ARG A 166 22.25 3.63 0.62
N LEU A 167 21.01 3.59 1.09
CA LEU A 167 20.58 2.62 2.10
C LEU A 167 20.45 1.23 1.48
N ALA A 168 19.82 1.14 0.30
CA ALA A 168 19.63 -0.09 -0.46
C ALA A 168 20.97 -0.81 -0.71
N HIS A 169 21.98 -0.09 -1.21
CA HIS A 169 23.25 -0.66 -1.68
C HIS A 169 24.43 -0.55 -0.69
N SER A 170 24.22 -0.14 0.56
CA SER A 170 25.28 -0.18 1.59
C SER A 170 25.12 -1.40 2.49
N ARG A 171 26.24 -1.93 3.00
CA ARG A 171 26.28 -3.10 3.89
C ARG A 171 26.54 -2.71 5.33
N ALA A 172 25.83 -3.37 6.25
CA ALA A 172 26.10 -3.28 7.68
C ALA A 172 25.80 -4.59 8.40
N ASN A 173 26.30 -4.71 9.62
CA ASN A 173 25.98 -5.84 10.51
C ASN A 173 24.53 -5.73 10.99
N VAL A 174 23.72 -6.73 10.69
CA VAL A 174 22.32 -6.85 11.10
C VAL A 174 22.17 -8.00 12.08
N ARG A 175 21.60 -7.72 13.25
CA ARG A 175 21.21 -8.73 14.24
C ARG A 175 19.87 -9.33 13.81
N VAL A 176 19.87 -10.62 13.51
CA VAL A 176 18.69 -11.34 13.02
C VAL A 176 18.16 -12.32 14.06
N ARG A 177 16.90 -12.71 13.95
CA ARG A 177 16.23 -13.65 14.87
C ARG A 177 16.80 -15.07 14.71
N GLU A 178 17.02 -15.79 15.82
CA GLU A 178 17.63 -17.15 15.84
C GLU A 178 16.76 -18.24 15.22
N ASN A 179 15.44 -18.18 15.40
CA ASN A 179 14.47 -19.15 14.89
C ASN A 179 13.40 -18.43 14.09
N ALA A 180 13.74 -18.06 12.86
CA ALA A 180 12.89 -17.24 12.01
C ALA A 180 12.12 -18.02 10.94
N ALA A 181 12.07 -19.34 11.05
CA ALA A 181 11.11 -20.18 10.33
C ALA A 181 9.70 -19.89 10.89
N CYS A 182 9.15 -18.74 10.53
CA CYS A 182 7.73 -18.51 10.62
C CYS A 182 7.15 -19.23 9.41
N GLU A 183 6.58 -20.43 9.64
CA GLU A 183 5.82 -21.12 8.60
C GLU A 183 4.87 -20.11 7.99
N SER A 184 4.90 -20.02 6.66
CA SER A 184 3.96 -19.16 5.98
C SER A 184 2.53 -19.53 6.39
N ARG A 185 1.71 -18.53 6.70
CA ARG A 185 0.35 -18.75 7.19
C ARG A 185 -0.43 -19.62 6.20
N ARG A 186 -1.24 -20.54 6.74
CA ARG A 186 -2.22 -21.29 5.95
C ARG A 186 -3.20 -20.32 5.29
N ILE A 187 -3.74 -20.74 4.15
CA ILE A 187 -4.83 -20.03 3.45
C ILE A 187 -5.93 -19.69 4.47
N SER A 188 -6.34 -18.42 4.48
CA SER A 188 -7.41 -17.97 5.37
C SER A 188 -8.77 -18.21 4.76
N GLU A 189 -9.82 -17.94 5.53
CA GLU A 189 -11.17 -17.83 4.97
C GLU A 189 -11.20 -16.78 3.85
N ARG A 190 -12.04 -17.05 2.83
CA ARG A 190 -12.25 -16.14 1.71
C ARG A 190 -12.83 -14.82 2.21
N PRO A 191 -12.25 -13.66 1.84
CA PRO A 191 -12.79 -12.38 2.27
C PRO A 191 -14.15 -12.07 1.61
N ASP A 192 -14.89 -11.12 2.17
CA ASP A 192 -16.18 -10.68 1.62
C ASP A 192 -15.98 -10.05 0.24
N TRP A 193 -16.69 -10.57 -0.78
CA TRP A 193 -16.59 -10.08 -2.15
C TRP A 193 -16.91 -8.58 -2.27
N ARG A 194 -17.75 -8.05 -1.37
CA ARG A 194 -18.13 -6.62 -1.37
C ARG A 194 -16.93 -5.73 -1.04
N ASP A 195 -15.94 -6.25 -0.35
CA ASP A 195 -14.70 -5.52 -0.04
C ASP A 195 -13.70 -5.57 -1.19
N TRP A 196 -13.72 -6.65 -1.96
CA TRP A 196 -12.74 -6.94 -3.01
C TRP A 196 -13.23 -6.69 -4.44
N THR A 197 -14.52 -6.38 -4.61
CA THR A 197 -15.11 -6.03 -5.90
C THR A 197 -15.47 -4.54 -5.88
N LEU A 198 -14.68 -3.70 -6.57
CA LEU A 198 -14.81 -2.24 -6.58
C LEU A 198 -15.94 -1.71 -7.47
N LEU A 199 -17.13 -2.33 -7.39
CA LEU A 199 -18.36 -1.73 -7.90
C LEU A 199 -18.60 -0.36 -7.24
N PRO A 200 -19.17 0.65 -7.93
CA PRO A 200 -19.26 2.00 -7.40
C PRO A 200 -19.89 2.15 -5.98
N PRO A 201 -20.93 1.39 -5.60
CA PRO A 201 -21.42 1.39 -4.21
C PRO A 201 -20.39 0.84 -3.21
N ASN A 202 -19.71 -0.24 -3.56
CA ASN A 202 -18.66 -0.86 -2.74
C ASN A 202 -17.46 0.07 -2.61
N ALA A 203 -16.96 0.61 -3.72
CA ALA A 203 -15.81 1.51 -3.75
C ALA A 203 -16.04 2.76 -2.89
N ARG A 204 -17.22 3.40 -2.97
CA ARG A 204 -17.57 4.54 -2.10
C ARG A 204 -17.57 4.19 -0.61
N ARG A 205 -18.11 3.01 -0.26
CA ARG A 205 -18.08 2.50 1.12
C ARG A 205 -16.64 2.23 1.60
N ARG A 206 -15.83 1.61 0.74
CA ARG A 206 -14.41 1.32 1.04
C ARG A 206 -13.57 2.59 1.16
N TYR A 207 -13.85 3.60 0.33
CA TYR A 207 -13.20 4.91 0.45
C TYR A 207 -13.56 5.61 1.77
N ARG A 208 -14.82 5.53 2.21
CA ARG A 208 -15.20 6.03 3.54
C ARG A 208 -14.43 5.32 4.67
N ARG A 209 -14.32 3.99 4.60
CA ARG A 209 -13.48 3.21 5.54
C ARG A 209 -12.03 3.71 5.54
N LEU A 210 -11.44 3.96 4.37
CA LEU A 210 -10.07 4.47 4.26
C LEU A 210 -9.92 5.85 4.91
N LEU A 211 -10.89 6.75 4.72
CA LEU A 211 -10.93 8.06 5.37
C LEU A 211 -11.04 7.94 6.90
N ASP A 212 -11.90 7.04 7.39
CA ASP A 212 -12.09 6.81 8.83
C ASP A 212 -10.81 6.26 9.48
N LEU A 213 -10.04 5.42 8.76
CA LEU A 213 -8.76 4.89 9.21
C LEU A 213 -7.66 5.95 9.35
N GLN A 214 -7.76 7.09 8.66
CA GLN A 214 -6.71 8.12 8.69
C GLN A 214 -6.45 8.64 10.11
N LYS A 215 -7.47 8.65 10.98
CA LYS A 215 -7.28 9.01 12.39
C LYS A 215 -6.39 7.99 13.10
N ALA A 216 -6.69 6.69 12.95
CA ALA A 216 -5.92 5.62 13.57
C ALA A 216 -4.48 5.55 13.02
N LEU A 217 -4.27 5.83 11.74
CA LEU A 217 -2.93 5.89 11.14
C LEU A 217 -2.09 7.04 11.71
N ARG A 218 -2.69 8.23 11.89
CA ARG A 218 -2.02 9.35 12.56
C ARG A 218 -1.68 9.00 14.01
N GLU A 219 -2.65 8.47 14.76
CA GLU A 219 -2.42 8.03 16.15
C GLU A 219 -1.33 6.96 16.24
N HIS A 220 -1.26 6.03 15.29
CA HIS A 220 -0.19 5.05 15.19
C HIS A 220 1.17 5.73 14.98
N ALA A 221 1.26 6.69 14.04
CA ALA A 221 2.50 7.43 13.79
C ALA A 221 2.94 8.24 15.02
N GLU A 222 2.03 8.93 15.73
CA GLU A 222 2.37 9.71 16.94
C GLU A 222 3.05 8.87 18.03
N HIS A 223 2.63 7.62 18.18
CA HIS A 223 3.12 6.71 19.23
C HIS A 223 4.05 5.63 18.67
N SER A 224 4.46 5.74 17.41
CA SER A 224 5.28 4.74 16.76
C SER A 224 6.67 4.73 17.38
N PRO A 225 7.20 3.57 17.81
CA PRO A 225 8.58 3.46 18.28
C PRO A 225 9.60 3.71 17.16
N LEU A 226 9.15 3.82 15.90
CA LEU A 226 9.97 4.14 14.74
C LEU A 226 10.30 5.64 14.67
N ASN A 227 9.59 6.47 15.44
CA ASN A 227 9.86 7.90 15.60
C ASN A 227 10.64 8.13 16.90
N SER A 228 11.48 9.17 16.95
CA SER A 228 12.20 9.54 18.18
C SER A 228 12.36 11.04 18.30
N LEU A 229 12.17 11.59 19.50
CA LEU A 229 12.31 13.01 19.80
C LEU A 229 13.23 13.18 21.01
N ALA A 230 14.28 13.99 20.85
CA ALA A 230 15.19 14.40 21.92
C ALA A 230 15.27 15.93 21.95
N LEU A 231 14.72 16.55 22.99
CA LEU A 231 14.76 18.01 23.17
C LEU A 231 16.01 18.42 23.98
N ARG A 232 16.72 19.43 23.49
CA ARG A 232 17.95 20.00 24.07
C ARG A 232 17.89 21.53 24.00
N GLY A 233 18.78 22.17 23.27
CA GLY A 233 18.85 23.62 23.04
C GLY A 233 17.79 24.13 22.04
N PRO A 234 17.88 25.42 21.69
CA PRO A 234 16.83 26.14 20.96
C PRO A 234 16.83 25.91 19.44
N ARG A 235 17.78 25.15 18.91
CA ARG A 235 17.83 24.81 17.47
C ARG A 235 17.36 23.39 17.27
N GLY A 236 16.32 23.21 16.47
CA GLY A 236 15.72 21.92 16.16
C GLY A 236 16.14 21.40 14.79
N ILE A 237 16.30 20.08 14.67
CA ILE A 237 16.45 19.38 13.39
C ILE A 237 15.39 18.31 13.30
N LEU A 238 14.71 18.26 12.17
CA LEU A 238 13.79 17.19 11.82
C LEU A 238 14.39 16.40 10.66
N ALA A 239 14.60 15.10 10.84
CA ALA A 239 15.16 14.25 9.80
C ALA A 239 14.29 13.00 9.51
N GLY A 240 14.16 12.67 8.23
CA GLY A 240 13.50 11.45 7.73
C GLY A 240 14.52 10.44 7.19
N GLY A 241 14.25 9.14 7.40
CA GLY A 241 15.04 8.05 6.81
C GLY A 241 16.55 8.20 6.99
N LEU A 242 17.30 7.98 5.90
CA LEU A 242 18.76 8.05 5.87
C LEU A 242 19.32 9.44 6.24
N GLY A 243 18.56 10.51 6.03
CA GLY A 243 18.94 11.88 6.41
C GLY A 243 19.31 12.00 7.90
N PHE A 244 18.70 11.19 8.76
CA PHE A 244 19.04 11.13 10.19
C PHE A 244 20.48 10.69 10.45
N ASN A 245 21.02 9.77 9.64
CA ASN A 245 22.41 9.35 9.79
C ASN A 245 23.37 10.47 9.40
N TYR A 246 23.09 11.21 8.33
CA TYR A 246 23.94 12.35 7.94
C TYR A 246 23.98 13.41 9.04
N VAL A 247 22.85 13.66 9.73
CA VAL A 247 22.81 14.57 10.89
C VAL A 247 23.71 14.05 12.01
N ARG A 248 23.61 12.77 12.36
CA ARG A 248 24.44 12.17 13.41
C ARG A 248 25.93 12.18 13.08
N GLU A 249 26.29 11.88 11.83
CA GLU A 249 27.68 11.91 11.36
C GLU A 249 28.25 13.33 11.34
N SER A 250 27.42 14.32 11.02
CA SER A 250 27.83 15.73 10.94
C SER A 250 27.97 16.39 12.32
N LEU A 251 27.07 16.06 13.26
CA LEU A 251 27.04 16.67 14.59
C LEU A 251 27.88 15.91 15.63
N GLY A 252 28.10 14.61 15.44
CA GLY A 252 28.67 13.75 16.48
C GLY A 252 27.73 13.59 17.69
N ASP A 253 28.26 13.16 18.83
CA ASP A 253 27.47 12.99 20.06
C ASP A 253 27.39 14.28 20.92
N ASP A 254 28.37 15.19 20.76
CA ASP A 254 28.49 16.45 21.52
C ASP A 254 27.87 17.63 20.76
N HIS A 255 26.55 17.78 20.90
CA HIS A 255 25.79 18.88 20.28
C HIS A 255 24.59 19.31 21.13
N ASP A 256 24.13 20.55 20.94
CA ASP A 256 22.98 21.10 21.65
C ASP A 256 21.66 21.03 20.86
N TYR A 257 21.66 20.54 19.62
CA TYR A 257 20.44 20.45 18.81
C TYR A 257 19.36 19.54 19.41
N SER A 258 18.11 20.00 19.34
CA SER A 258 16.91 19.19 19.55
C SER A 258 16.63 18.37 18.28
N LEU A 259 16.52 17.05 18.37
CA LEU A 259 16.39 16.18 17.20
C LEU A 259 15.05 15.44 17.20
N LEU A 260 14.30 15.55 16.09
CA LEU A 260 13.15 14.70 15.77
C LEU A 260 13.50 13.84 14.57
N ARG A 261 13.38 12.52 14.74
CA ARG A 261 13.44 11.57 13.65
C ARG A 261 12.06 11.04 13.32
N ILE A 262 11.70 11.08 12.04
CA ILE A 262 10.50 10.45 11.50
C ILE A 262 10.89 9.16 10.77
N GLY A 263 10.35 8.03 11.22
CA GLY A 263 10.46 6.71 10.58
C GLY A 263 9.11 6.10 10.21
N ALA A 264 7.99 6.76 10.55
CA ALA A 264 6.64 6.32 10.19
C ALA A 264 5.76 7.50 9.77
N TYR A 265 4.98 7.29 8.71
CA TYR A 265 4.05 8.25 8.12
C TYR A 265 2.61 7.72 8.17
N PRO A 266 1.58 8.59 8.31
CA PRO A 266 1.60 10.05 8.15
C PRO A 266 2.43 10.82 9.20
N ILE A 267 2.85 12.05 8.87
CA ILE A 267 3.71 12.88 9.75
C ILE A 267 3.09 12.98 11.18
N PRO A 268 3.85 12.68 12.24
CA PRO A 268 3.40 12.80 13.64
C PRO A 268 3.35 14.28 14.05
N ALA A 269 2.24 14.95 13.76
CA ALA A 269 2.02 16.36 14.03
C ALA A 269 2.21 16.75 15.50
N GLY A 270 1.90 15.86 16.45
CA GLY A 270 2.13 16.07 17.89
C GLY A 270 3.61 16.15 18.23
N LEU A 271 4.42 15.21 17.74
CA LEU A 271 5.88 15.25 17.89
C LEU A 271 6.50 16.47 17.22
N VAL A 272 6.03 16.82 16.01
CA VAL A 272 6.49 18.01 15.28
C VAL A 272 6.17 19.29 16.07
N ARG A 273 4.96 19.45 16.58
CA ARG A 273 4.59 20.61 17.42
C ARG A 273 5.46 20.74 18.65
N ARG A 274 5.74 19.63 19.35
CA ARG A 274 6.63 19.64 20.52
C ARG A 274 8.04 20.13 20.20
N LEU A 275 8.56 19.80 19.01
CA LEU A 275 9.86 20.32 18.57
C LEU A 275 9.77 21.82 18.24
N VAL A 276 8.76 22.22 17.46
CA VAL A 276 8.53 23.61 17.04
C VAL A 276 8.30 24.53 18.22
N ASP A 277 7.51 24.12 19.21
CA ASP A 277 7.22 24.91 20.42
C ASP A 277 8.47 25.07 21.32
N HIS A 278 9.44 24.17 21.20
CA HIS A 278 10.67 24.17 21.99
C HIS A 278 11.82 24.96 21.35
N CYS A 279 11.81 25.12 20.02
CA CYS A 279 12.95 25.65 19.26
C CYS A 279 12.62 26.99 18.58
N ASP A 280 13.61 27.88 18.51
CA ASP A 280 13.52 29.15 17.78
C ASP A 280 13.73 28.97 16.28
N GLU A 281 14.48 27.94 15.89
CA GLU A 281 14.84 27.62 14.51
C GLU A 281 14.69 26.11 14.27
N ILE A 282 14.12 25.71 13.13
CA ILE A 282 13.98 24.32 12.70
C ILE A 282 14.64 24.12 11.33
N THR A 283 15.56 23.18 11.23
CA THR A 283 16.12 22.70 9.95
C THR A 283 15.52 21.35 9.58
N ILE A 284 15.07 21.19 8.34
CA ILE A 284 14.53 19.94 7.81
C ILE A 284 15.59 19.23 6.96
N ILE A 285 15.83 17.96 7.24
CA ILE A 285 16.79 17.11 6.53
C ILE A 285 16.04 15.89 5.97
N GLU A 286 15.76 15.89 4.68
CA GLU A 286 15.06 14.80 4.02
C GLU A 286 15.62 14.49 2.62
N GLU A 287 15.47 13.23 2.20
CA GLU A 287 15.93 12.74 0.90
C GLU A 287 14.80 12.80 -0.13
N GLY A 288 15.11 13.34 -1.31
CA GLY A 288 14.15 13.56 -2.40
C GLY A 288 13.51 14.94 -2.33
N TYR A 289 12.19 15.00 -2.33
CA TYR A 289 11.44 16.24 -2.41
C TYR A 289 11.23 16.86 -1.01
N PRO A 290 10.89 18.16 -0.90
CA PRO A 290 10.62 18.84 0.38
C PRO A 290 9.28 18.40 1.01
N PHE A 291 9.07 17.09 1.16
CA PHE A 291 7.80 16.51 1.64
C PHE A 291 7.47 16.96 3.06
N ILE A 292 8.39 16.81 4.00
CA ILE A 292 8.20 17.22 5.39
C ILE A 292 8.21 18.75 5.48
N GLU A 293 9.14 19.40 4.78
CA GLU A 293 9.25 20.87 4.77
C GLU A 293 7.96 21.53 4.28
N ASP A 294 7.42 21.13 3.12
CA ASP A 294 6.15 21.64 2.58
C ASP A 294 5.01 21.44 3.57
N ARG A 295 5.00 20.31 4.28
CA ARG A 295 3.98 20.04 5.29
C ARG A 295 4.19 20.94 6.49
N LEU A 296 5.40 21.13 7.00
CA LEU A 296 5.62 22.03 8.13
C LEU A 296 5.21 23.47 7.79
N LEU A 297 5.67 23.98 6.65
CA LEU A 297 5.34 25.33 6.16
C LEU A 297 3.85 25.47 5.84
N GLY A 298 3.20 24.41 5.33
CA GLY A 298 1.78 24.39 4.99
C GLY A 298 0.82 24.01 6.13
N LEU A 299 1.31 23.44 7.25
CA LEU A 299 0.48 22.88 8.34
C LEU A 299 0.33 23.77 9.58
N LEU A 300 1.22 24.74 9.82
CA LEU A 300 1.18 25.55 11.06
C LEU A 300 0.03 26.57 11.13
N GLY A 301 -0.86 26.56 10.13
CA GLY A 301 -1.98 27.50 10.01
C GLY A 301 -1.50 28.87 9.55
N VAL A 302 -2.44 29.75 9.24
CA VAL A 302 -2.14 31.15 8.91
C VAL A 302 -2.37 31.99 10.17
N PRO A 303 -1.35 32.66 10.73
CA PRO A 303 -1.50 33.44 11.96
C PRO A 303 -2.70 34.39 11.90
N GLY A 304 -3.57 34.33 12.92
CA GLY A 304 -4.77 35.15 13.02
C GLY A 304 -5.91 34.79 12.05
N LYS A 305 -5.85 33.64 11.36
CA LYS A 305 -6.91 33.18 10.45
C LYS A 305 -7.43 31.80 10.86
N THR A 306 -8.76 31.64 10.76
CA THR A 306 -9.40 30.31 10.87
C THR A 306 -9.51 29.69 9.49
N ILE A 307 -8.98 28.48 9.32
CA ILE A 307 -9.08 27.72 8.06
C ILE A 307 -10.21 26.70 8.18
N ARG A 308 -11.19 26.78 7.27
CA ARG A 308 -12.35 25.90 7.18
C ARG A 308 -12.35 25.14 5.85
N GLY A 309 -12.78 23.88 5.85
CA GLY A 309 -12.84 23.01 4.68
C GLY A 309 -13.02 21.55 5.06
N LYS A 310 -12.46 20.63 4.25
CA LYS A 310 -12.64 19.18 4.45
C LYS A 310 -12.05 18.67 5.77
N ARG A 311 -10.93 19.25 6.21
CA ARG A 311 -10.24 18.83 7.45
C ARG A 311 -10.91 19.36 8.73
N SER A 312 -11.60 20.49 8.66
CA SER A 312 -12.38 21.04 9.78
C SER A 312 -13.80 20.48 9.84
N GLY A 313 -14.24 19.81 8.76
CA GLY A 313 -15.58 19.21 8.65
C GLY A 313 -16.63 20.14 8.02
N ASP A 314 -16.28 21.38 7.68
CA ASP A 314 -17.20 22.30 6.99
C ASP A 314 -17.54 21.83 5.56
N LEU A 315 -16.67 21.02 4.94
CA LEU A 315 -16.93 20.39 3.64
C LEU A 315 -16.77 18.86 3.74
N PRO A 316 -17.54 18.07 2.95
CA PRO A 316 -17.42 16.62 2.98
C PRO A 316 -16.08 16.16 2.40
N PRO A 317 -15.43 15.13 3.00
CA PRO A 317 -14.14 14.62 2.54
C PRO A 317 -14.24 13.72 1.30
N SER A 318 -15.46 13.31 0.93
CA SER A 318 -15.75 12.37 -0.15
C SER A 318 -16.92 12.83 -1.01
N GLY A 319 -16.95 12.38 -2.26
CA GLY A 319 -18.02 12.71 -3.20
C GLY A 319 -17.77 14.05 -3.90
N GLU A 320 -18.73 14.43 -4.72
CA GLU A 320 -18.70 15.68 -5.48
C GLU A 320 -19.21 16.84 -4.63
N LEU A 321 -18.58 18.00 -4.75
CA LEU A 321 -19.11 19.23 -4.17
C LEU A 321 -20.28 19.71 -5.01
N THR A 322 -21.40 20.01 -4.36
CA THR A 322 -22.55 20.66 -5.00
C THR A 322 -22.64 22.11 -4.54
N PRO A 323 -23.31 22.98 -5.31
CA PRO A 323 -23.62 24.33 -4.87
C PRO A 323 -24.30 24.41 -3.49
N ASP A 324 -25.10 23.41 -3.12
CA ASP A 324 -25.80 23.36 -1.83
C ASP A 324 -24.87 22.99 -0.67
N ILE A 325 -23.94 22.05 -0.90
CA ILE A 325 -22.88 21.73 0.06
C ILE A 325 -22.02 22.98 0.35
N VAL A 326 -21.65 23.71 -0.69
CA VAL A 326 -20.84 24.94 -0.56
C VAL A 326 -21.63 26.05 0.12
N ALA A 327 -22.91 26.26 -0.24
CA ALA A 327 -23.76 27.25 0.41
C ALA A 327 -23.92 26.98 1.91
N CYS A 328 -24.12 25.72 2.29
CA CYS A 328 -24.15 25.30 3.69
C CYS A 328 -22.83 25.61 4.42
N ALA A 329 -21.68 25.30 3.81
CA ALA A 329 -20.37 25.59 4.40
C ALA A 329 -20.09 27.10 4.56
N LEU A 330 -20.68 27.94 3.70
CA LEU A 330 -20.56 29.40 3.73
C LEU A 330 -21.65 30.10 4.57
N GLY A 331 -22.65 29.35 5.08
CA GLY A 331 -23.80 29.93 5.78
C GLY A 331 -24.71 30.76 4.87
N VAL A 332 -24.72 30.50 3.57
CA VAL A 332 -25.57 31.19 2.59
C VAL A 332 -26.92 30.50 2.53
N GLU A 333 -27.99 31.21 2.90
CA GLU A 333 -29.36 30.72 2.68
C GLU A 333 -29.63 30.58 1.18
N ARG A 334 -30.07 29.39 0.78
CA ARG A 334 -30.57 29.12 -0.57
C ARG A 334 -32.05 28.80 -0.52
N ALA A 335 -32.78 29.26 -1.54
CA ALA A 335 -34.16 28.85 -1.72
C ALA A 335 -34.21 27.31 -1.77
N HIS A 336 -35.01 26.71 -0.88
CA HIS A 336 -35.20 25.27 -0.86
C HIS A 336 -35.69 24.82 -2.24
N HIS A 337 -34.90 23.99 -2.92
CA HIS A 337 -35.39 23.21 -4.05
C HIS A 337 -36.54 22.31 -3.55
N ALA A 338 -37.53 22.04 -4.41
CA ALA A 338 -38.63 21.13 -4.07
C ALA A 338 -38.07 19.83 -3.48
N GLU A 339 -38.72 19.32 -2.43
CA GLU A 339 -38.33 18.04 -1.82
C GLU A 339 -38.19 16.98 -2.92
N ALA A 340 -37.13 16.17 -2.83
CA ALA A 340 -36.96 15.05 -3.73
C ALA A 340 -38.25 14.23 -3.71
N THR A 341 -38.85 14.01 -4.87
CA THR A 341 -39.98 13.10 -5.03
C THR A 341 -39.63 11.76 -4.40
N GLU A 342 -40.64 11.01 -3.91
CA GLU A 342 -40.47 9.70 -3.28
C GLU A 342 -39.32 8.88 -3.91
N PRO A 343 -38.51 8.17 -3.10
CA PRO A 343 -37.31 7.51 -3.58
C PRO A 343 -37.63 6.65 -4.80
N VAL A 344 -37.16 7.11 -5.97
CA VAL A 344 -37.27 6.37 -7.22
C VAL A 344 -36.71 4.97 -6.94
N ALA A 345 -37.47 3.94 -7.32
CA ALA A 345 -37.10 2.55 -7.06
C ALA A 345 -35.62 2.32 -7.40
N ALA A 346 -34.89 1.73 -6.45
CA ALA A 346 -33.47 1.48 -6.62
C ALA A 346 -33.25 0.68 -7.91
N ARG A 347 -32.41 1.20 -8.81
CA ARG A 347 -32.02 0.54 -10.06
C ARG A 347 -30.60 0.03 -9.92
N PRO A 348 -30.37 -1.12 -9.24
CA PRO A 348 -29.03 -1.66 -9.11
C PRO A 348 -28.48 -1.98 -10.51
N PRO A 349 -27.15 -1.94 -10.69
CA PRO A 349 -26.54 -2.41 -11.92
C PRO A 349 -26.94 -3.88 -12.18
N GLN A 350 -27.44 -4.17 -13.38
CA GLN A 350 -27.89 -5.52 -13.77
C GLN A 350 -27.41 -5.85 -15.18
N LEU A 351 -27.20 -7.14 -15.44
CA LEU A 351 -26.98 -7.63 -16.80
C LEU A 351 -28.24 -7.44 -17.65
N CYS A 352 -28.07 -7.22 -18.94
CA CYS A 352 -29.19 -7.15 -19.89
C CYS A 352 -30.00 -8.46 -19.89
N ALA A 353 -31.29 -8.38 -20.21
CA ALA A 353 -32.11 -9.57 -20.45
C ALA A 353 -31.50 -10.40 -21.60
N GLY A 354 -31.27 -11.69 -21.36
CA GLY A 354 -30.63 -12.60 -22.33
C GLY A 354 -29.11 -12.42 -22.48
N CYS A 355 -28.45 -11.74 -21.54
CA CYS A 355 -27.00 -11.57 -21.58
C CYS A 355 -26.27 -12.92 -21.41
N PRO A 356 -25.38 -13.32 -22.34
CA PRO A 356 -24.70 -14.62 -22.28
C PRO A 356 -23.74 -14.78 -21.09
N HIS A 357 -23.32 -13.66 -20.47
CA HIS A 357 -22.54 -13.72 -19.23
C HIS A 357 -23.30 -14.45 -18.11
N ALA A 358 -24.63 -14.37 -18.07
CA ALA A 358 -25.44 -15.05 -17.07
C ALA A 358 -25.27 -16.58 -17.16
N ASP A 359 -25.29 -17.13 -18.38
CA ASP A 359 -25.12 -18.56 -18.63
C ASP A 359 -23.70 -19.02 -18.29
N ALA A 360 -22.69 -18.21 -18.64
CA ALA A 360 -21.30 -18.47 -18.28
C ALA A 360 -21.09 -18.52 -16.76
N PHE A 361 -21.66 -17.57 -16.01
CA PHE A 361 -21.58 -17.57 -14.55
C PHE A 361 -22.31 -18.76 -13.93
N ALA A 362 -23.47 -19.14 -14.45
CA ALA A 362 -24.19 -20.33 -13.97
C ALA A 362 -23.32 -21.59 -14.13
N ALA A 363 -22.66 -21.76 -15.28
CA ALA A 363 -21.75 -22.88 -15.52
C ALA A 363 -20.52 -22.84 -14.58
N ILE A 364 -19.88 -21.67 -14.40
CA ILE A 364 -18.73 -21.50 -13.50
C ILE A 364 -19.10 -21.84 -12.06
N VAL A 365 -20.23 -21.34 -11.57
CA VAL A 365 -20.68 -21.58 -10.20
C VAL A 365 -20.97 -23.07 -10.00
N ALA A 366 -21.72 -23.69 -10.90
CA ALA A 366 -22.03 -25.12 -10.82
C ALA A 366 -20.76 -25.99 -10.83
N ALA A 367 -19.77 -25.66 -11.67
CA ALA A 367 -18.52 -26.40 -11.77
C ALA A 367 -17.62 -26.26 -10.52
N THR A 368 -17.80 -25.19 -9.75
CA THR A 368 -16.88 -24.84 -8.65
C THR A 368 -17.51 -24.95 -7.26
N GLU A 369 -18.82 -25.15 -7.14
CA GLU A 369 -19.57 -25.07 -5.87
C GLU A 369 -19.11 -26.08 -4.81
N GLN A 370 -18.62 -27.24 -5.24
CA GLN A 370 -18.06 -28.26 -4.35
C GLN A 370 -16.74 -27.86 -3.68
N TYR A 371 -16.09 -26.78 -4.13
CA TYR A 371 -14.80 -26.35 -3.60
C TYR A 371 -14.98 -25.14 -2.66
N PRO A 372 -14.80 -25.31 -1.35
CA PRO A 372 -15.03 -24.25 -0.38
C PRO A 372 -14.07 -23.05 -0.57
N ASN A 373 -12.84 -23.33 -1.01
CA ASN A 373 -11.78 -22.34 -1.19
C ASN A 373 -11.63 -21.86 -2.63
N ARG A 374 -12.67 -22.01 -3.48
CA ARG A 374 -12.64 -21.46 -4.84
C ARG A 374 -12.40 -19.95 -4.82
N ALA A 375 -11.52 -19.50 -5.70
CA ALA A 375 -11.24 -18.09 -5.94
C ALA A 375 -11.61 -17.74 -7.38
N LEU A 376 -12.51 -16.77 -7.54
CA LEU A 376 -13.06 -16.38 -8.84
C LEU A 376 -12.75 -14.90 -9.01
N PHE A 377 -11.74 -14.59 -9.80
CA PHE A 377 -11.26 -13.23 -10.01
C PHE A 377 -11.90 -12.66 -11.25
N GLY A 378 -12.63 -11.56 -11.10
CA GLY A 378 -13.19 -10.79 -12.19
C GLY A 378 -12.37 -9.54 -12.45
N ASP A 379 -12.74 -8.88 -13.54
CA ASP A 379 -12.09 -7.70 -14.07
C ASP A 379 -13.15 -6.62 -14.36
N ILE A 380 -12.73 -5.41 -14.70
CA ILE A 380 -13.66 -4.27 -14.82
C ILE A 380 -14.46 -4.36 -16.13
N GLY A 381 -15.79 -4.43 -16.01
CA GLY A 381 -16.70 -4.43 -17.16
C GLY A 381 -18.12 -4.87 -16.79
N CYS A 382 -18.96 -5.14 -17.80
CA CYS A 382 -20.32 -5.65 -17.56
C CYS A 382 -20.34 -6.95 -16.74
N TYR A 383 -19.30 -7.78 -16.90
CA TYR A 383 -19.13 -9.03 -16.17
C TYR A 383 -18.75 -8.83 -14.69
N THR A 384 -18.34 -7.62 -14.25
CA THR A 384 -18.24 -7.30 -12.81
C THR A 384 -19.59 -7.45 -12.11
N LEU A 385 -20.71 -7.29 -12.83
CA LEU A 385 -22.07 -7.50 -12.30
C LEU A 385 -22.34 -8.96 -11.93
N GLY A 386 -21.50 -9.89 -12.38
CA GLY A 386 -21.51 -11.28 -11.93
C GLY A 386 -21.27 -11.44 -10.44
N ALA A 387 -20.74 -10.42 -9.75
CA ALA A 387 -20.59 -10.44 -8.29
C ALA A 387 -21.94 -10.39 -7.55
N LEU A 388 -22.99 -9.87 -8.20
CA LEU A 388 -24.31 -9.71 -7.60
C LEU A 388 -25.15 -10.99 -7.68
N PRO A 389 -26.06 -11.23 -6.73
CA PRO A 389 -27.10 -12.24 -6.87
C PRO A 389 -27.96 -11.99 -8.13
N PRO A 390 -28.43 -13.04 -8.82
CA PRO A 390 -28.26 -14.46 -8.48
C PRO A 390 -26.92 -15.08 -8.96
N TYR A 391 -26.08 -14.33 -9.67
CA TYR A 391 -24.94 -14.89 -10.39
C TYR A 391 -23.83 -15.38 -9.47
N ASN A 392 -23.41 -14.57 -8.49
CA ASN A 392 -22.32 -14.90 -7.53
C ASN A 392 -21.07 -15.53 -8.22
N GLY A 393 -20.76 -15.09 -9.43
CA GLY A 393 -19.81 -15.71 -10.34
C GLY A 393 -18.38 -15.17 -10.23
N ILE A 394 -18.18 -14.08 -9.48
CA ILE A 394 -16.85 -13.54 -9.14
C ILE A 394 -16.82 -13.13 -7.67
N HIS A 395 -15.63 -13.14 -7.07
CA HIS A 395 -15.37 -12.77 -5.68
C HIS A 395 -14.49 -11.52 -5.52
N SER A 396 -13.81 -11.10 -6.59
CA SER A 396 -12.92 -9.94 -6.60
C SER A 396 -12.99 -9.23 -7.96
N CYS A 397 -12.76 -7.92 -7.96
CA CYS A 397 -12.55 -7.09 -9.14
C CYS A 397 -11.89 -5.79 -8.68
N VAL A 398 -10.59 -5.65 -8.97
CA VAL A 398 -9.74 -4.57 -8.43
C VAL A 398 -9.56 -3.47 -9.46
N ASP A 399 -8.93 -3.79 -10.59
CA ASP A 399 -8.65 -2.86 -11.67
C ASP A 399 -8.62 -3.60 -13.03
N MET A 400 -8.29 -2.87 -14.11
CA MET A 400 -8.33 -3.37 -15.47
C MET A 400 -7.13 -4.29 -15.81
N GLY A 401 -7.40 -5.58 -15.95
CA GLY A 401 -6.45 -6.64 -16.32
C GLY A 401 -5.94 -7.46 -15.14
N ALA A 402 -6.34 -7.13 -13.91
CA ALA A 402 -5.84 -7.77 -12.67
C ALA A 402 -6.28 -9.22 -12.48
N SER A 403 -7.38 -9.64 -13.12
CA SER A 403 -8.01 -10.94 -12.85
C SER A 403 -7.06 -12.13 -12.99
N ILE A 404 -6.20 -12.13 -14.01
CA ILE A 404 -5.25 -13.22 -14.28
C ILE A 404 -4.08 -13.20 -13.29
N ALA A 405 -3.48 -12.04 -13.02
CA ALA A 405 -2.34 -11.91 -12.11
C ALA A 405 -2.74 -12.23 -10.66
N MET A 406 -3.90 -11.73 -10.21
CA MET A 406 -4.45 -12.10 -8.91
C MET A 406 -4.75 -13.59 -8.81
N ALA A 407 -5.30 -14.19 -9.88
CA ALA A 407 -5.52 -15.62 -9.96
C ALA A 407 -4.19 -16.39 -9.82
N HIS A 408 -3.15 -15.95 -10.52
CA HIS A 408 -1.83 -16.55 -10.41
C HIS A 408 -1.28 -16.46 -8.98
N GLY A 409 -1.27 -15.28 -8.38
CA GLY A 409 -0.82 -15.10 -6.99
C GLY A 409 -1.62 -15.90 -5.96
N ALA A 410 -2.94 -16.02 -6.13
CA ALA A 410 -3.78 -16.86 -5.28
C ALA A 410 -3.53 -18.36 -5.48
N ALA A 411 -3.23 -18.80 -6.70
CA ALA A 411 -2.85 -20.18 -6.99
C ALA A 411 -1.50 -20.52 -6.35
N GLN A 412 -0.51 -19.62 -6.42
CA GLN A 412 0.77 -19.72 -5.72
C GLN A 412 0.59 -19.76 -4.19
N ALA A 413 -0.45 -19.10 -3.67
CA ALA A 413 -0.84 -19.20 -2.28
C ALA A 413 -1.49 -20.55 -1.91
N GLY A 414 -1.89 -21.36 -2.89
CA GLY A 414 -2.51 -22.69 -2.75
C GLY A 414 -4.04 -22.68 -2.86
N ALA A 415 -4.68 -21.56 -3.25
CA ALA A 415 -6.12 -21.52 -3.48
C ALA A 415 -6.49 -22.47 -4.63
N HIS A 416 -7.63 -23.17 -4.52
CA HIS A 416 -8.07 -24.10 -5.56
C HIS A 416 -9.59 -24.35 -5.52
N PRO A 417 -10.27 -24.37 -6.69
CA PRO A 417 -9.79 -23.93 -7.99
C PRO A 417 -9.67 -22.40 -8.04
N VAL A 418 -8.81 -21.92 -8.92
CA VAL A 418 -8.68 -20.49 -9.22
C VAL A 418 -9.07 -20.24 -10.67
N LEU A 419 -9.99 -19.29 -10.88
CA LEU A 419 -10.45 -18.90 -12.20
C LEU A 419 -10.35 -17.39 -12.36
N ALA A 420 -9.91 -16.94 -13.53
CA ALA A 420 -9.93 -15.54 -13.96
C ALA A 420 -11.01 -15.35 -15.03
N ILE A 421 -11.86 -14.35 -14.85
CA ILE A 421 -12.89 -13.91 -15.80
C ILE A 421 -12.46 -12.55 -16.32
N ILE A 422 -12.09 -12.49 -17.58
CA ILE A 422 -11.55 -11.29 -18.23
C ILE A 422 -12.31 -10.98 -19.52
N GLY A 423 -12.57 -9.70 -19.76
CA GLY A 423 -13.14 -9.21 -21.02
C GLY A 423 -12.07 -9.02 -22.08
N ASP A 424 -12.48 -8.85 -23.34
CA ASP A 424 -11.60 -8.58 -24.46
C ASP A 424 -10.76 -7.29 -24.28
N SER A 425 -11.41 -6.20 -23.85
CA SER A 425 -10.74 -4.91 -23.66
C SER A 425 -9.76 -4.93 -22.49
N THR A 426 -10.11 -5.58 -21.37
CA THR A 426 -9.20 -5.67 -20.21
C THR A 426 -8.08 -6.68 -20.46
N PHE A 427 -8.33 -7.73 -21.25
CA PHE A 427 -7.31 -8.63 -21.76
C PHE A 427 -6.27 -7.88 -22.59
N ALA A 428 -6.73 -7.04 -23.53
CA ALA A 428 -5.84 -6.19 -24.33
C ALA A 428 -5.12 -5.10 -23.52
N HIS A 429 -5.73 -4.60 -22.43
CA HIS A 429 -5.15 -3.54 -21.60
C HIS A 429 -3.91 -4.02 -20.83
N SER A 430 -4.05 -5.04 -19.98
CA SER A 430 -2.92 -5.62 -19.23
C SER A 430 -3.03 -7.12 -18.96
N GLY A 431 -4.12 -7.76 -19.40
CA GLY A 431 -4.30 -9.21 -19.23
C GLY A 431 -3.32 -10.05 -20.05
N MET A 432 -2.83 -9.55 -21.20
CA MET A 432 -1.82 -10.27 -22.01
C MET A 432 -0.50 -10.47 -21.26
N THR A 433 -0.03 -9.46 -20.53
CA THR A 433 1.21 -9.58 -19.74
C THR A 433 1.03 -10.51 -18.55
N ALA A 434 -0.13 -10.48 -17.89
CA ALA A 434 -0.45 -11.41 -16.82
C ALA A 434 -0.58 -12.86 -17.31
N LEU A 435 -1.15 -13.07 -18.51
CA LEU A 435 -1.25 -14.41 -19.11
C LEU A 435 0.12 -14.98 -19.46
N LEU A 436 1.06 -14.13 -19.89
CA LEU A 436 2.45 -14.54 -20.16
C LEU A 436 3.12 -15.09 -18.89
N ASP A 437 2.83 -14.54 -17.72
CA ASP A 437 3.35 -15.08 -16.45
C ASP A 437 2.65 -16.34 -16.01
N ALA A 438 1.32 -16.44 -16.21
CA ALA A 438 0.57 -17.63 -15.83
C ALA A 438 1.04 -18.92 -16.55
N VAL A 439 1.75 -18.81 -17.68
CA VAL A 439 2.35 -19.96 -18.40
C VAL A 439 3.83 -20.18 -18.06
N ARG A 440 4.47 -19.25 -17.35
CA ARG A 440 5.83 -19.38 -16.82
C ARG A 440 5.75 -20.08 -15.47
N VAL A 441 5.46 -21.39 -15.50
CA VAL A 441 5.47 -22.25 -14.31
C VAL A 441 6.87 -22.80 -14.09
#